data_AF-A0A972IFS7-F1
#
_entry.id   AF-A0A972IFS7-F1
#
_cell.length_a   1.000
_cell.length_b   1.000
_cell.length_c   1.000
_cell.angle_alpha   90.00
_cell.angle_beta   90.00
_cell.angle_gamma   90.00
#
_symmetry.space_group_name_H-M   'P 1'
#
loop_
_entity.id
_entity.type
_entity.pdbx_description
1 polymer ?
#
loop_
_entity_poly.entity_id
_entity_poly.type
_entity_poly.pdbx_seq_one_letter_code
_entity_poly.pdbx_strand_id
1 'polypeptide(L)' 'RLVWCAIHRESFRDDPANFDLRPPGKKFMAAYAEYIAHKNGKLGSAGQLASVRKSLGK' A
#
# COMPACT_ATOMS: atom_id res chain seq x y z
N ARG A 1 -3.21 6.72 3.96
CA ARG A 1 -2.55 7.95 4.46
C ARG A 1 -1.67 7.68 5.69
N LEU A 2 -2.16 6.98 6.73
CA LEU A 2 -1.37 6.71 7.94
C LEU A 2 -0.13 5.82 7.73
N VAL A 3 -0.20 4.77 6.89
CA VAL A 3 0.95 3.89 6.60
C VAL A 3 2.13 4.67 6.03
N TRP A 4 1.86 5.58 5.09
CA TRP A 4 2.88 6.48 4.53
C TRP A 4 3.48 7.40 5.60
N CYS A 5 2.61 8.04 6.40
CA CYS A 5 3.00 8.94 7.47
C CYS A 5 3.89 8.27 8.52
N ALA A 6 3.57 7.04 8.93
CA ALA A 6 4.33 6.30 9.93
C ALA A 6 5.74 6.00 9.41
N ILE A 7 5.82 5.35 8.24
CA ILE A 7 7.10 4.88 7.67
C ILE A 7 8.05 6.04 7.37
N HIS A 8 7.56 7.13 6.80
CA HIS A 8 8.43 8.27 6.50
C HIS A 8 8.86 9.01 7.76
N ARG A 9 7.98 9.19 8.75
CA ARG A 9 8.36 9.80 10.03
C ARG A 9 9.40 8.97 10.78
N GLU A 10 9.21 7.66 10.84
CA GLU A 10 10.17 6.74 11.46
C GLU A 10 11.51 6.77 10.73
N SER A 11 11.49 6.79 9.39
CA SER A 11 12.73 6.83 8.60
C SER A 11 13.52 8.11 8.81
N PHE A 12 12.87 9.28 8.88
CA PHE A 12 13.55 10.54 9.19
C PHE A 12 13.98 10.64 10.66
N ARG A 13 13.27 10.01 11.59
CA ARG A 13 13.66 9.95 12.99
C ARG A 13 14.93 9.11 13.16
N ASP A 14 15.01 7.97 12.47
CA ASP A 14 16.07 6.98 12.64
C ASP A 14 17.31 7.30 11.79
N ASP A 15 17.13 7.92 10.62
CA ASP A 15 18.20 8.34 9.70
C ASP A 15 17.90 9.71 9.06
N PRO A 16 18.07 10.81 9.80
CA PRO A 16 17.73 12.15 9.33
C PRO A 16 18.63 12.67 8.21
N ALA A 17 19.83 12.10 8.03
CA ALA A 17 20.75 12.50 6.95
C ALA A 17 20.29 11.96 5.59
N ASN A 18 19.53 10.88 5.58
CA ASN A 18 18.96 10.30 4.38
C ASN A 18 17.67 10.99 3.97
N PHE A 19 17.79 12.02 3.13
CA PHE A 19 16.67 12.75 2.55
C PHE A 19 16.08 12.06 1.29
N ASP A 20 16.69 10.98 0.81
CA ASP A 20 16.13 10.20 -0.30
C ASP A 20 14.92 9.39 0.19
N LEU A 21 13.76 9.67 -0.39
CA LEU A 21 12.52 8.99 -0.02
C LEU A 21 12.33 7.65 -0.73
N ARG A 22 13.19 7.27 -1.68
CA ARG A 22 13.07 5.99 -2.41
C ARG A 22 13.29 4.78 -1.50
N PRO A 23 14.32 4.73 -0.63
CA PRO A 23 14.47 3.64 0.34
C PRO A 23 13.26 3.43 1.26
N PRO A 24 12.74 4.45 1.99
CA PRO A 24 11.52 4.27 2.79
C PRO A 24 10.28 4.06 1.93
N GLY A 25 10.26 4.58 0.70
CA GLY A 25 9.21 4.33 -0.29
C GLY A 25 9.02 2.85 -0.62
N LYS A 26 10.10 2.07 -0.73
CA LYS A 26 10.01 0.61 -0.93
C LYS A 26 9.32 -0.08 0.24
N LYS A 27 9.68 0.28 1.49
CA LYS A 27 9.03 -0.23 2.71
C LYS A 27 7.54 0.17 2.75
N PHE A 28 7.24 1.42 2.39
CA PHE A 28 5.87 1.91 2.29
C PHE A 28 5.03 1.11 1.29
N MET A 29 5.53 0.88 0.09
CA MET A 29 4.76 0.16 -0.93
C MET A 29 4.44 -1.27 -0.51
N ALA A 30 5.37 -1.97 0.14
CA ALA A 30 5.13 -3.30 0.69
C ALA A 30 4.03 -3.28 1.77
N ALA A 31 4.17 -2.43 2.79
CA ALA A 31 3.18 -2.31 3.86
C ALA A 31 1.80 -1.84 3.35
N TYR A 32 1.79 -0.97 2.33
CA TYR A 32 0.57 -0.49 1.72
C TYR A 32 -0.14 -1.59 0.93
N ALA A 33 0.61 -2.42 0.20
CA ALA A 33 0.06 -3.56 -0.53
C ALA A 33 -0.63 -4.55 0.42
N GLU A 34 0.01 -4.88 1.55
CA GLU A 34 -0.58 -5.74 2.60
C GLU A 34 -1.86 -5.15 3.18
N TYR A 35 -1.84 -3.85 3.51
CA TYR A 35 -3.01 -3.15 4.03
C TYR A 35 -4.19 -3.18 3.06
N ILE A 36 -3.94 -2.92 1.76
CA ILE A 36 -4.97 -2.93 0.72
C ILE A 36 -5.50 -4.35 0.49
N ALA A 37 -4.63 -5.37 0.42
CA ALA A 37 -5.05 -6.76 0.28
C ALA A 37 -5.96 -7.20 1.44
N HIS A 38 -5.58 -6.88 2.68
CA HIS A 38 -6.40 -7.15 3.85
C HIS A 38 -7.76 -6.44 3.78
N LYS A 39 -7.79 -5.15 3.42
CA LYS A 39 -9.06 -4.40 3.29
C LYS A 39 -9.95 -4.96 2.19
N ASN A 40 -9.40 -5.33 1.04
CA ASN A 40 -10.17 -5.97 -0.04
C ASN A 40 -10.77 -7.31 0.39
N GLY A 41 -10.08 -8.08 1.24
CA GLY A 41 -10.65 -9.28 1.86
C GLY A 41 -11.83 -8.94 2.78
N LYS A 42 -11.69 -7.93 3.65
CA LYS A 42 -12.76 -7.52 4.59
C LYS A 42 -13.97 -6.89 3.93
N LEU A 43 -13.78 -6.19 2.81
CA LEU A 43 -14.84 -5.51 2.08
C LEU A 43 -15.45 -6.39 0.96
N GLY A 44 -15.03 -7.65 0.83
CA GLY A 44 -15.55 -8.57 -0.17
C GLY A 44 -15.13 -8.30 -1.61
N SER A 45 -14.21 -7.35 -1.83
CA SER A 45 -13.70 -7.02 -3.17
C SER A 45 -12.66 -8.03 -3.68
N ALA A 46 -12.10 -8.87 -2.81
CA ALA A 46 -11.16 -9.91 -3.19
C ALA A 46 -11.76 -10.88 -4.23
N GLY A 47 -11.03 -11.15 -5.30
CA GLY A 47 -11.45 -12.08 -6.37
C GLY A 47 -12.51 -11.55 -7.36
N GLN A 48 -13.04 -10.33 -7.17
CA GLN A 48 -14.14 -9.81 -8.00
C GLN A 48 -13.74 -9.38 -9.42
N LEU A 49 -12.45 -9.35 -9.75
CA LEU A 49 -11.97 -8.84 -11.05
C LEU A 49 -12.55 -9.60 -12.25
N ALA A 50 -12.68 -10.93 -12.16
CA ALA A 50 -13.27 -11.73 -13.24
C ALA A 50 -14.76 -11.41 -13.45
N SER A 51 -15.51 -11.24 -12.36
CA SER A 51 -16.93 -10.86 -12.40
C SER A 51 -17.13 -9.50 -13.09
N VAL A 52 -16.32 -8.50 -12.72
CA VAL A 52 -16.34 -7.17 -13.32
C VAL A 52 -15.96 -7.19 -14.81
N ARG A 53 -14.95 -7.98 -15.19
CA ARG A 53 -14.59 -8.13 -16.62
C ARG A 53 -15.75 -8.69 -17.44
N LYS A 54 -16.40 -9.75 -16.93
CA LYS A 54 -17.59 -10.35 -17.54
C LYS A 54 -18.73 -9.34 -17.67
N SER A 55 -18.99 -8.51 -16.66
CA SER A 55 -20.07 -7.50 -16.73
C SER A 55 -19.82 -6.39 -17.74
N LEU A 56 -18.55 -6.11 -18.07
CA LEU A 56 -18.15 -5.09 -19.04
C LEU A 56 -18.10 -5.61 -20.49
N GLY A 57 -18.37 -6.91 -20.72
CA GLY A 57 -18.32 -7.50 -22.06
C GLY A 57 -16.91 -7.50 -22.68
N LYS A 58 -15.87 -7.43 -21.86
CA LYS A 58 -14.45 -7.54 -22.27
C LYS A 58 -13.92 -8.94 -22.04
#